data_AF-A0A7C7C828-F1
#
_entry.id   AF-A0A7C7C828-F1
#
_cell.length_a   1.000
_cell.length_b   1.000
_cell.length_c   1.000
_cell.angle_alpha   90.00
_cell.angle_beta   90.00
_cell.angle_gamma   90.00
#
_symmetry.space_group_name_H-M   'P 1'
#
loop_
_entity.id
_entity.type
_entity.pdbx_description
1 polymer ?
#
loop_
_entity_poly.entity_id
_entity_poly.type
_entity_poly.pdbx_seq_one_letter_code
_entity_poly.pdbx_strand_id
1 'polypeptide(L)'
;MKISDVLAISGKPGLFKVLASSTKNLVVESMIDGKRSSVPGSIRVSSLSDITMYTLENDVPLKTILHSMHEKTKGTATISHNSSPQEVKDFCDSVVSDLDHDRVYASDLRKLVQWYNLLISQKALPFDPEDIEKDGKGSDDSKDSKDSPATKAAKAAKAKTATPKGGGKAAVKKTARKSPKGKTSGTHAAKKG
;
A
#
# COMPACT_ATOMS: atom_id res chain seq x y z
N MET A 1 -9.07 15.02 17.14
CA MET A 1 -8.27 15.44 15.96
C MET A 1 -9.11 15.06 14.75
N LYS A 2 -9.19 15.94 13.74
CA LYS A 2 -9.99 15.65 12.54
C LYS A 2 -9.19 14.88 11.53
N ILE A 3 -9.82 13.88 10.90
CA ILE A 3 -9.18 13.11 9.84
C ILE A 3 -8.91 13.96 8.59
N SER A 4 -9.68 15.02 8.36
CA SER A 4 -9.52 15.98 7.26
C SER A 4 -8.16 16.68 7.27
N ASP A 5 -7.60 16.88 8.47
CA ASP A 5 -6.36 17.61 8.69
C ASP A 5 -5.11 16.71 8.50
N VAL A 6 -5.32 15.40 8.32
CA VAL A 6 -4.25 14.41 8.11
C VAL A 6 -4.11 14.13 6.62
N LEU A 7 -2.87 14.22 6.14
CA LEU A 7 -2.53 14.11 4.73
C LEU A 7 -1.53 12.99 4.48
N ALA A 8 -1.74 12.31 3.36
CA ALA A 8 -0.75 11.48 2.70
C ALA A 8 -0.13 12.26 1.54
N ILE A 9 1.20 12.32 1.47
CA ILE A 9 1.94 13.00 0.41
C ILE A 9 2.60 11.95 -0.47
N SER A 10 2.29 11.95 -1.77
CA SER A 10 2.88 10.99 -2.71
C SER A 10 4.41 11.10 -2.73
N GLY A 11 5.09 9.97 -2.60
CA GLY A 11 6.55 9.88 -2.59
C GLY A 11 7.23 10.23 -1.26
N LYS A 12 6.47 10.63 -0.23
CA LYS A 12 6.98 10.80 1.14
C LYS A 12 6.37 9.74 2.06
N PRO A 13 7.17 9.05 2.89
CA PRO A 13 6.65 8.09 3.86
C PRO A 13 5.94 8.81 5.01
N GLY A 14 4.96 8.13 5.60
CA GLY A 14 4.24 8.61 6.78
C GLY A 14 3.01 9.47 6.47
N LEU A 15 2.61 10.22 7.50
CA LEU A 15 1.47 11.12 7.49
C LEU A 15 1.90 12.52 7.92
N PHE A 16 1.15 13.51 7.47
CA PHE A 16 1.43 14.92 7.70
C PHE A 16 0.17 15.63 8.18
N LYS A 17 0.30 16.46 9.21
CA LYS A 17 -0.77 17.32 9.68
C LYS A 17 -0.70 18.67 8.96
N VAL A 18 -1.83 19.18 8.48
CA VAL A 18 -1.91 20.54 7.94
C VAL A 18 -1.78 21.56 9.05
N LEU A 19 -0.88 22.53 8.89
CA LEU A 19 -0.78 23.69 9.77
C LEU A 19 -1.35 24.94 9.12
N ALA A 20 -1.09 25.13 7.82
CA ALA A 20 -1.63 26.25 7.05
C ALA A 20 -1.71 25.88 5.56
N SER A 21 -2.76 26.34 4.88
CA SER A 21 -2.92 26.20 3.44
C SER A 21 -2.89 27.56 2.75
N SER A 22 -2.22 27.59 1.60
CA SER A 22 -2.20 28.72 0.68
C SER A 22 -2.44 28.22 -0.73
N THR A 23 -2.83 29.09 -1.65
CA THR A 23 -3.15 28.72 -3.04
C THR A 23 -2.00 28.04 -3.78
N LYS A 24 -0.75 28.34 -3.40
CA LYS A 24 0.46 27.79 -4.06
C LYS A 24 1.20 26.75 -3.24
N ASN A 25 1.01 26.73 -1.91
CA ASN A 25 1.82 25.93 -0.98
C ASN A 25 0.99 25.49 0.23
N LEU A 26 1.40 24.37 0.82
CA LEU A 26 0.82 23.82 2.04
C LEU A 26 1.91 23.68 3.10
N VAL A 27 1.72 24.28 4.26
CA VAL A 27 2.62 24.11 5.40
C VAL A 27 2.12 22.95 6.23
N VAL A 28 2.96 21.92 6.35
CA VAL A 28 2.61 20.68 7.04
C VAL A 28 3.62 20.32 8.11
N GLU A 29 3.18 19.57 9.10
CA GLU A 29 4.01 18.96 10.14
C GLU A 29 4.02 17.45 9.95
N SER A 30 5.22 16.86 9.90
CA SER A 30 5.39 15.41 9.80
C SER A 30 5.02 14.72 11.11
N MET A 31 4.17 13.70 11.04
CA MET A 31 3.77 12.92 12.21
C MET A 31 4.82 11.90 12.66
N ILE A 32 5.92 11.76 11.91
CA ILE A 32 7.04 10.87 12.25
C ILE A 32 8.06 11.61 13.13
N ASP A 33 8.51 12.79 12.69
CA ASP A 33 9.62 13.52 13.29
C ASP A 33 9.23 14.90 13.85
N GLY A 34 7.96 15.31 13.75
CA GLY A 34 7.45 16.59 14.23
C GLY A 34 7.97 17.81 13.45
N LYS A 35 8.69 17.60 12.34
CA LYS A 35 9.28 18.70 11.59
C LYS A 35 8.27 19.36 10.67
N ARG A 36 8.35 20.68 10.60
CA ARG A 36 7.55 21.50 9.68
C ARG A 36 8.23 21.57 8.32
N SER A 37 7.43 21.44 7.26
CA SER A 37 7.90 21.58 5.89
C SER A 37 6.85 22.23 5.00
N SER A 38 7.29 22.90 3.94
CA SER A 38 6.41 23.44 2.90
C SER A 38 6.31 22.45 1.75
N VAL A 39 5.09 22.15 1.32
CA VAL A 39 4.77 21.27 0.21
C VAL A 39 4.23 22.13 -0.94
N PRO A 40 4.90 22.15 -2.10
CA PRO A 40 4.40 22.85 -3.28
C PRO A 40 3.08 22.25 -3.78
N GLY A 41 2.18 23.09 -4.31
CA GLY A 41 0.90 22.63 -4.87
C GLY A 41 1.00 21.71 -6.11
N SER A 42 2.19 21.56 -6.68
CA SER A 42 2.45 20.60 -7.78
C SER A 42 2.59 19.15 -7.30
N ILE A 43 2.83 18.93 -6.01
CA ILE A 43 2.94 17.59 -5.44
C ILE A 43 1.53 17.04 -5.20
N ARG A 44 1.32 15.76 -5.53
CA ARG A 44 0.07 15.07 -5.23
C ARG A 44 -0.06 14.83 -3.73
N VAL A 45 -1.10 15.42 -3.16
CA VAL A 45 -1.46 15.36 -1.75
C VAL A 45 -2.90 14.86 -1.67
N SER A 46 -3.15 13.92 -0.76
CA SER A 46 -4.48 13.36 -0.52
C SER A 46 -4.81 13.52 0.96
N SER A 47 -6.01 14.01 1.29
CA SER A 47 -6.52 13.94 2.66
C SER A 47 -6.86 12.49 2.98
N LEU A 48 -6.61 12.07 4.22
CA LEU A 48 -7.04 10.74 4.68
C LEU A 48 -8.55 10.55 4.63
N SER A 49 -9.32 11.64 4.63
CA SER A 49 -10.79 11.60 4.51
C SER A 49 -11.26 11.25 3.11
N ASP A 50 -10.49 11.61 2.09
CA ASP A 50 -10.84 11.40 0.68
C ASP A 50 -10.40 10.02 0.17
N ILE A 51 -9.62 9.29 0.96
CA ILE A 51 -9.08 7.98 0.58
C ILE A 51 -10.11 6.91 0.95
N THR A 52 -10.44 6.08 -0.02
CA THR A 52 -11.23 4.86 0.15
C THR A 52 -10.41 3.63 -0.24
N MET A 53 -10.86 2.46 0.19
CA MET A 53 -10.33 1.18 -0.27
C MET A 53 -11.42 0.38 -0.98
N TYR A 54 -11.03 -0.28 -2.06
CA TYR A 54 -11.94 -1.09 -2.86
C TYR A 54 -12.32 -2.38 -2.10
N THR A 55 -13.62 -2.64 -2.00
CA THR A 55 -14.15 -3.94 -1.64
C THR A 55 -14.92 -4.55 -2.81
N LEU A 56 -15.36 -5.79 -2.66
CA LEU A 56 -16.07 -6.53 -3.72
C LEU A 56 -17.35 -5.82 -4.17
N GLU A 57 -18.04 -5.13 -3.26
CA GLU A 57 -19.30 -4.44 -3.56
C GLU A 57 -19.13 -2.93 -3.68
N ASN A 58 -18.55 -2.28 -2.67
CA ASN A 58 -18.51 -0.82 -2.56
C ASN A 58 -17.17 -0.35 -1.99
N ASP A 59 -16.83 0.91 -2.23
CA ASP A 59 -15.61 1.49 -1.68
C ASP A 59 -15.84 1.90 -0.23
N VAL A 60 -14.95 1.47 0.66
CA VAL A 60 -15.04 1.78 2.09
C VAL A 60 -14.09 2.93 2.43
N PRO A 61 -14.56 4.01 3.08
CA PRO A 61 -13.71 5.10 3.54
C PRO A 61 -12.64 4.63 4.52
N LEU A 62 -11.42 5.14 4.35
CA LEU A 62 -10.28 4.78 5.19
C LEU A 62 -10.54 5.10 6.67
N LYS A 63 -11.36 6.13 6.94
CA LYS A 63 -11.82 6.48 8.27
C LYS A 63 -12.50 5.31 9.00
N THR A 64 -13.43 4.64 8.31
CA THR A 64 -14.18 3.50 8.85
C THR A 64 -13.23 2.33 9.10
N ILE A 65 -12.33 2.07 8.16
CA ILE A 65 -11.32 1.00 8.28
C ILE A 65 -10.41 1.24 9.50
N LEU A 66 -9.86 2.45 9.65
CA LEU A 66 -9.01 2.82 10.78
C LEU A 66 -9.75 2.73 12.12
N HIS A 67 -11.05 3.05 12.13
CA HIS A 67 -11.89 2.88 13.32
C HIS A 67 -12.07 1.39 13.68
N SER A 68 -12.43 0.55 12.70
CA SER A 68 -12.54 -0.89 12.89
C SER A 68 -11.22 -1.54 13.34
N MET A 69 -10.08 -1.07 12.82
CA MET A 69 -8.75 -1.46 13.31
C MET A 69 -8.57 -1.06 14.79
N HIS A 70 -8.95 0.17 15.14
CA HIS A 70 -8.86 0.70 16.50
C HIS A 70 -9.68 -0.08 17.52
N GLU A 71 -10.92 -0.44 17.16
CA GLU A 71 -11.77 -1.29 17.99
C GLU A 71 -11.18 -2.69 18.17
N LYS A 72 -10.73 -3.31 17.06
CA LYS A 72 -10.16 -4.65 17.07
C LYS A 72 -8.90 -4.75 17.93
N THR A 73 -7.99 -3.78 17.82
CA THR A 73 -6.74 -3.77 18.61
C THR A 73 -6.87 -3.03 19.93
N LYS A 74 -8.07 -2.54 20.28
CA LYS A 74 -8.35 -1.80 21.53
C LYS A 74 -7.42 -0.61 21.73
N GLY A 75 -7.14 0.12 20.65
CA GLY A 75 -6.27 1.31 20.67
C GLY A 75 -4.77 1.01 20.84
N THR A 76 -4.33 -0.22 20.57
CA THR A 76 -2.91 -0.59 20.58
C THR A 76 -2.34 -0.71 19.18
N ALA A 77 -1.02 -0.57 19.05
CA ALA A 77 -0.33 -0.80 17.79
C ALA A 77 -0.49 -2.27 17.35
N THR A 78 -0.51 -2.49 16.03
CA THR A 78 -0.71 -3.81 15.42
C THR A 78 0.64 -4.43 15.04
N ILE A 79 0.62 -5.43 14.16
CA ILE A 79 1.78 -5.92 13.44
C ILE A 79 2.59 -4.80 12.77
N SER A 80 3.84 -5.11 12.43
CA SER A 80 4.69 -4.19 11.67
C SER A 80 4.26 -4.17 10.21
N HIS A 81 4.20 -2.97 9.62
CA HIS A 81 4.11 -2.79 8.16
C HIS A 81 5.24 -3.47 7.34
N ASN A 82 6.34 -3.87 7.98
CA ASN A 82 7.43 -4.61 7.36
C ASN A 82 7.31 -6.14 7.53
N SER A 83 6.24 -6.61 8.17
CA SER A 83 5.91 -8.03 8.24
C SER A 83 5.68 -8.62 6.85
N SER A 84 5.56 -9.95 6.78
CA SER A 84 5.37 -10.62 5.50
C SER A 84 4.10 -10.10 4.81
N PRO A 85 4.07 -10.06 3.46
CA PRO A 85 2.87 -9.63 2.73
C PRO A 85 1.61 -10.39 3.14
N GLN A 86 1.77 -11.70 3.44
CA GLN A 86 0.67 -12.56 3.87
C GLN A 86 0.13 -12.15 5.25
N GLU A 87 1.00 -11.94 6.24
CA GLU A 87 0.57 -11.51 7.58
C GLU A 87 -0.15 -10.15 7.54
N VAL A 88 0.35 -9.22 6.73
CA VAL A 88 -0.30 -7.90 6.54
C VAL A 88 -1.68 -8.07 5.92
N LYS A 89 -1.78 -8.92 4.89
CA LYS A 89 -3.06 -9.23 4.22
C LYS A 89 -4.05 -9.87 5.20
N ASP A 90 -3.65 -10.92 5.90
CA ASP A 90 -4.49 -11.65 6.83
C ASP A 90 -5.01 -10.75 7.95
N PHE A 91 -4.18 -9.82 8.43
CA PHE A 91 -4.61 -8.83 9.41
C PHE A 91 -5.65 -7.87 8.83
N CYS A 92 -5.42 -7.31 7.64
CA CYS A 92 -6.38 -6.42 6.97
C CYS A 92 -7.71 -7.14 6.67
N ASP A 93 -7.68 -8.38 6.19
CA ASP A 93 -8.87 -9.20 5.91
C ASP A 93 -9.67 -9.51 7.18
N SER A 94 -8.98 -9.59 8.32
CA SER A 94 -9.63 -9.75 9.62
C SER A 94 -10.37 -8.49 10.09
N VAL A 95 -10.11 -7.33 9.48
CA VAL A 95 -10.79 -6.06 9.76
C VAL A 95 -11.85 -5.77 8.70
N VAL A 96 -11.53 -6.01 7.43
CA VAL A 96 -12.40 -5.79 6.28
C VAL A 96 -12.36 -7.06 5.42
N SER A 97 -13.34 -7.93 5.61
CA SER A 97 -13.31 -9.29 5.03
C SER A 97 -13.61 -9.35 3.54
N ASP A 98 -14.19 -8.30 2.98
CA ASP A 98 -14.60 -8.17 1.57
C ASP A 98 -13.61 -7.35 0.73
N LEU A 99 -12.38 -7.12 1.21
CA LEU A 99 -11.33 -6.42 0.47
C LEU A 99 -11.09 -7.04 -0.92
N ASP A 100 -11.08 -6.19 -1.95
CA ASP A 100 -10.78 -6.61 -3.31
C ASP A 100 -9.26 -6.62 -3.53
N HIS A 101 -8.65 -7.81 -3.41
CA HIS A 101 -7.21 -8.01 -3.57
C HIS A 101 -6.71 -7.91 -5.02
N ASP A 102 -7.58 -7.85 -6.02
CA ASP A 102 -7.19 -7.59 -7.41
C ASP A 102 -6.96 -6.09 -7.64
N ARG A 103 -7.69 -5.24 -6.89
CA ARG A 103 -7.55 -3.77 -6.95
C ARG A 103 -6.68 -3.19 -5.85
N VAL A 104 -6.65 -3.80 -4.68
CA VAL A 104 -5.86 -3.36 -3.52
C VAL A 104 -4.52 -4.08 -3.49
N TYR A 105 -3.44 -3.35 -3.76
CA TYR A 105 -2.10 -3.94 -3.79
C TYR A 105 -1.53 -4.11 -2.38
N ALA A 106 -0.59 -5.04 -2.23
CA ALA A 106 0.13 -5.27 -0.97
C ALA A 106 0.81 -4.00 -0.42
N SER A 107 1.22 -3.07 -1.30
CA SER A 107 1.75 -1.76 -0.89
C SER A 107 0.72 -0.89 -0.20
N ASP A 108 -0.55 -0.97 -0.59
CA ASP A 108 -1.64 -0.20 0.02
C ASP A 108 -1.97 -0.75 1.41
N LEU A 109 -2.01 -2.07 1.55
CA LEU A 109 -2.17 -2.73 2.86
C LEU A 109 -1.01 -2.39 3.82
N ARG A 110 0.23 -2.38 3.31
CA ARG A 110 1.40 -1.97 4.10
C ARG A 110 1.31 -0.51 4.56
N LYS A 111 0.89 0.39 3.66
CA LYS A 111 0.67 1.81 4.00
C LYS A 111 -0.43 1.96 5.05
N LEU A 112 -1.54 1.22 4.93
CA LEU A 112 -2.63 1.22 5.92
C LEU A 112 -2.12 0.87 7.32
N VAL A 113 -1.41 -0.25 7.45
CA VAL A 113 -0.83 -0.68 8.74
C VAL A 113 0.18 0.34 9.28
N GLN A 114 1.04 0.89 8.41
CA GLN A 114 2.00 1.92 8.80
C GLN A 114 1.30 3.17 9.33
N TRP A 115 0.28 3.65 8.63
CA TRP A 115 -0.50 4.83 8.99
C TRP A 115 -1.25 4.61 10.29
N TYR A 116 -1.90 3.46 10.47
CA TYR A 116 -2.57 3.12 11.71
C TYR A 116 -1.60 3.16 12.90
N ASN A 117 -0.46 2.47 12.81
CA ASN A 117 0.53 2.46 13.89
C ASN A 117 1.08 3.86 14.20
N LEU A 118 1.25 4.69 13.16
CA LEU A 118 1.69 6.08 13.32
C LEU A 118 0.63 6.93 14.04
N LEU A 119 -0.65 6.75 13.70
CA LEU A 119 -1.77 7.44 14.35
C LEU A 119 -1.91 7.04 15.82
N ILE A 120 -1.75 5.76 16.16
CA ILE A 120 -1.71 5.28 17.55
C ILE A 120 -0.55 5.91 18.32
N SER A 121 0.65 5.94 17.72
CA SER A 121 1.85 6.52 18.36
C SER A 121 1.67 8.01 18.69
N GLN A 122 0.91 8.74 17.85
CA GLN A 122 0.58 10.14 18.05
C GLN A 122 -0.68 10.37 18.90
N LYS A 123 -1.31 9.31 19.42
CA LYS A 123 -2.59 9.37 20.15
C LYS A 123 -3.67 10.15 19.38
N ALA A 124 -3.67 9.99 18.05
CA ALA A 124 -4.56 10.70 17.13
C ALA A 124 -5.89 9.97 16.86
N LEU A 125 -6.01 8.72 17.35
CA LEU A 125 -7.21 7.89 17.25
C LEU A 125 -7.87 7.72 18.63
N PRO A 126 -9.21 7.53 18.67
CA PRO A 126 -10.15 7.63 17.55
C PRO A 126 -10.33 9.09 17.07
N PHE A 127 -10.68 9.26 15.80
CA PHE A 127 -11.07 10.58 15.27
C PHE A 127 -12.39 11.04 15.89
N ASP A 128 -12.64 12.36 15.92
CA ASP A 128 -13.84 12.91 16.56
C ASP A 128 -15.15 12.32 15.95
N PRO A 129 -16.19 12.05 16.77
CA PRO A 129 -17.40 11.36 16.33
C PRO A 129 -18.21 12.12 15.28
N GLU A 130 -18.10 13.46 15.22
CA GLU A 130 -18.70 14.28 14.15
C GLU A 130 -18.21 13.90 12.76
N ASP A 131 -17.00 13.32 12.65
CA ASP A 131 -16.46 12.89 11.38
C ASP A 131 -17.11 11.55 10.92
N ILE A 132 -17.83 10.78 11.77
CA ILE A 132 -18.40 9.43 11.48
C ILE A 132 -19.75 9.50 10.75
N GLU A 133 -20.53 10.56 10.98
CA GLU A 133 -21.93 10.61 10.55
C GLU A 133 -22.15 10.92 9.06
N LYS A 134 -21.09 11.22 8.29
CA LYS A 134 -21.25 11.65 6.89
C LYS A 134 -21.28 10.55 5.83
N ASP A 135 -20.86 9.32 6.13
CA ASP A 135 -20.67 8.28 5.10
C ASP A 135 -21.27 6.91 5.48
N GLY A 136 -22.13 6.86 6.51
CA GLY A 136 -22.71 5.63 7.04
C GLY A 136 -24.12 5.31 6.52
N LYS A 137 -24.24 4.85 5.27
CA LYS A 137 -25.41 4.04 4.86
C LYS A 137 -24.99 2.93 3.91
N GLY A 138 -24.78 1.73 4.50
CA GLY A 138 -24.41 0.48 3.83
C GLY A 138 -23.09 -0.06 4.41
N SER A 139 -23.00 -1.19 5.10
CA SER A 139 -23.95 -2.27 5.32
C SER A 139 -23.66 -2.92 6.67
N ASP A 140 -24.74 -3.25 7.36
CA ASP A 140 -24.83 -4.22 8.44
C ASP A 140 -25.12 -5.60 7.82
N ASP A 141 -24.67 -6.67 8.51
CA ASP A 141 -24.82 -8.10 8.19
C ASP A 141 -23.79 -8.70 7.19
N SER A 142 -23.09 -9.81 7.45
CA SER A 142 -23.50 -11.00 8.20
C SER A 142 -22.31 -11.72 8.87
N LYS A 143 -22.60 -12.27 10.06
CA LYS A 143 -21.85 -13.34 10.70
C LYS A 143 -22.65 -14.65 10.57
N ASP A 144 -21.94 -15.71 10.21
CA ASP A 144 -22.27 -17.13 10.42
C ASP A 144 -23.25 -17.83 9.47
N SER A 145 -22.72 -18.69 8.60
CA SER A 145 -23.08 -20.12 8.61
C SER A 145 -22.05 -20.95 7.85
N LYS A 146 -21.38 -21.79 8.64
CA LYS A 146 -20.59 -22.93 8.23
C LYS A 146 -21.54 -24.10 7.95
N ASP A 147 -21.56 -24.61 6.72
CA ASP A 147 -21.66 -26.05 6.49
C ASP A 147 -21.17 -26.43 5.08
N SER A 148 -20.23 -27.38 5.04
CA SER A 148 -19.93 -28.19 3.86
C SER A 148 -20.45 -29.58 4.17
N PRO A 149 -21.01 -30.32 3.18
CA PRO A 149 -20.14 -31.29 2.51
C PRO A 149 -20.40 -31.54 1.01
N ALA A 150 -19.27 -31.83 0.35
CA ALA A 150 -18.98 -32.63 -0.87
C ALA A 150 -20.09 -33.60 -1.39
N THR A 151 -20.21 -34.02 -2.66
CA THR A 151 -19.20 -34.45 -3.66
C THR A 151 -19.88 -34.91 -4.98
N LYS A 152 -19.08 -35.01 -6.06
CA LYS A 152 -19.22 -35.85 -7.30
C LYS A 152 -20.23 -35.41 -8.38
N ALA A 153 -20.01 -35.61 -9.69
CA ALA A 153 -18.88 -35.87 -10.60
C ALA A 153 -19.50 -36.25 -11.97
N ALA A 154 -19.00 -35.67 -13.07
CA ALA A 154 -18.91 -36.22 -14.46
C ALA A 154 -18.88 -35.03 -15.43
N LYS A 155 -17.78 -34.65 -16.11
CA LYS A 155 -16.85 -35.34 -17.03
C LYS A 155 -17.37 -35.43 -18.48
N ALA A 156 -16.47 -34.96 -19.38
CA ALA A 156 -16.29 -35.24 -20.82
C ALA A 156 -17.06 -34.38 -21.84
N ALA A 157 -16.52 -33.98 -23.00
CA ALA A 157 -15.14 -33.98 -23.54
C ALA A 157 -15.13 -33.29 -24.94
N LYS A 158 -13.93 -32.79 -25.34
CA LYS A 158 -13.36 -32.74 -26.73
C LYS A 158 -14.05 -31.79 -27.75
N ALA A 159 -13.39 -31.15 -28.72
CA ALA A 159 -12.11 -31.35 -29.42
C ALA A 159 -11.74 -30.02 -30.15
N LYS A 160 -10.47 -29.55 -30.16
CA LYS A 160 -9.41 -29.72 -31.19
C LYS A 160 -9.29 -28.59 -32.25
N THR A 161 -8.06 -28.03 -32.33
CA THR A 161 -7.29 -27.54 -33.52
C THR A 161 -7.80 -26.31 -34.29
N ALA A 162 -7.01 -25.43 -34.92
CA ALA A 162 -5.61 -25.43 -35.33
C ALA A 162 -5.08 -23.98 -35.47
N THR A 163 -3.76 -23.81 -35.31
CA THR A 163 -2.96 -22.73 -35.91
C THR A 163 -2.71 -23.05 -37.39
N PRO A 164 -2.53 -22.03 -38.26
CA PRO A 164 -1.19 -21.78 -38.84
C PRO A 164 -0.86 -20.27 -38.81
N LYS A 165 0.34 -19.79 -38.48
CA LYS A 165 1.69 -19.99 -39.05
C LYS A 165 1.91 -19.24 -40.37
N GLY A 166 2.81 -18.25 -40.32
CA GLY A 166 3.56 -17.69 -41.46
C GLY A 166 3.33 -16.18 -41.66
N GLY A 167 4.33 -15.31 -41.77
CA GLY A 167 5.78 -15.49 -41.82
C GLY A 167 6.46 -14.23 -42.38
N GLY A 168 7.77 -14.08 -42.10
CA GLY A 168 8.70 -13.17 -42.81
C GLY A 168 9.27 -12.04 -41.94
N LYS A 169 10.37 -12.22 -41.18
CA LYS A 169 11.81 -12.26 -41.53
C LYS A 169 12.43 -10.95 -42.06
N ALA A 170 13.29 -10.34 -41.24
CA ALA A 170 14.72 -10.01 -41.47
C ALA A 170 15.26 -9.29 -40.21
N ALA A 171 16.20 -9.78 -39.39
CA ALA A 171 17.65 -10.03 -39.60
C ALA A 171 18.39 -8.79 -40.13
N VAL A 172 19.57 -8.33 -39.66
CA VAL A 172 20.60 -8.72 -38.68
C VAL A 172 21.60 -7.54 -38.66
N LYS A 173 22.23 -7.20 -37.52
CA LYS A 173 23.70 -7.07 -37.42
C LYS A 173 24.21 -6.90 -35.98
N LYS A 174 25.01 -7.88 -35.58
CA LYS A 174 25.95 -7.88 -34.46
C LYS A 174 27.07 -6.87 -34.72
N THR A 175 27.63 -6.29 -33.66
CA THR A 175 29.09 -6.24 -33.47
C THR A 175 29.44 -6.21 -31.99
N ALA A 176 30.15 -7.25 -31.56
CA ALA A 176 30.92 -7.31 -30.34
C ALA A 176 32.26 -6.58 -30.49
N ARG A 177 32.77 -5.99 -29.40
CA ARG A 177 34.19 -5.72 -29.05
C ARG A 177 34.17 -4.74 -27.86
N LYS A 178 35.03 -4.77 -26.85
CA LYS A 178 36.17 -5.60 -26.47
C LYS A 178 36.54 -5.11 -25.07
N SER A 179 36.79 -6.00 -24.11
CA SER A 179 37.60 -5.66 -22.93
C SER A 179 39.01 -5.24 -23.38
N PRO A 180 39.71 -4.39 -22.61
CA PRO A 180 41.15 -4.50 -22.48
C PRO A 180 41.52 -4.84 -21.04
N LYS A 181 42.12 -6.02 -20.91
CA LYS A 181 42.99 -6.42 -19.81
C LYS A 181 44.41 -6.02 -20.20
N GLY A 182 45.03 -5.08 -19.49
CA GLY A 182 46.49 -5.03 -19.26
C GLY A 182 46.69 -5.31 -17.76
N LYS A 183 47.48 -6.27 -17.26
CA LYS A 183 48.89 -6.64 -17.56
C LYS A 183 49.74 -5.37 -17.68
N THR A 184 50.76 -5.11 -16.86
CA THR A 184 51.77 -6.04 -16.34
C THR A 184 52.64 -5.34 -15.29
N SER A 185 53.01 -6.10 -14.25
CA SER A 185 54.34 -6.19 -13.60
C SER A 185 55.21 -4.94 -13.42
N GLY A 186 55.55 -4.67 -12.15
CA GLY A 186 56.69 -3.83 -11.76
C GLY A 186 57.15 -4.19 -10.34
N THR A 187 57.97 -5.22 -10.24
CA THR A 187 58.75 -5.64 -9.09
C THR A 187 59.79 -4.58 -8.70
N HIS A 188 59.98 -4.29 -7.41
CA HIS A 188 61.27 -4.08 -6.70
C HIS A 188 60.94 -3.62 -5.27
N ALA A 189 61.04 -4.46 -4.23
CA ALA A 189 62.26 -4.90 -3.56
C ALA A 189 63.14 -3.76 -3.01
N ALA A 190 63.08 -3.63 -1.68
CA ALA A 190 64.16 -3.30 -0.74
C ALA A 190 64.76 -1.88 -0.71
N LYS A 191 64.76 -1.29 0.51
CA LYS A 191 65.96 -1.19 1.39
C LYS A 191 66.11 0.16 2.09
N LYS A 192 66.44 0.08 3.39
CA LYS A 192 67.07 1.07 4.29
C LYS A 192 66.21 2.27 4.72
N GLY A 193 66.17 2.63 6.00
CA GLY A 193 66.92 2.16 7.17
C GLY A 193 66.35 2.71 8.46
#